data_AF-A0A2E7MCP9-F1
#
_entry.id   AF-A0A2E7MCP9-F1
#
_cell.length_a   1.000
_cell.length_b   1.000
_cell.length_c   1.000
_cell.angle_alpha   90.00
_cell.angle_beta   90.00
_cell.angle_gamma   90.00
#
_symmetry.space_group_name_H-M   'P 1'
#
loop_
_entity.id
_entity.type
_entity.pdbx_description
1 polymer ?
#
loop_
_entity_poly.entity_id
_entity_poly.type
_entity_poly.pdbx_seq_one_letter_code
_entity_poly.pdbx_strand_id
1 'polypeptide(L)'
;MKSTNPLANLRKDSRRPRGPSQNLLFVLGGRESFRIPTPAHSLRIGRGHDCEIRLPDPSCELSRIHLVVERRPGSMAIRDCSTNGSRVNGQALSGTLRRLVPGDRVTAGPWEIRVESSTEATTSDEAMESPTVPMDRSTLVEVDGVSDSRQSRGLCEQPIVGRSSAIRRCLARAARLAQFDMPVVVHGETGTGKELIARSLHDLSHRATQPYVALNCGAIHRETAASTLFGHEAGAFTGARRRRTGLFEEAGAGTIFLDEIGELSPDLQASLLRVLETGELRPMGSTKTIPARCRLVAATHKDLAHEAKQGRFRSDLYYRIHVANLRVPSLRDRGDDILLLANYFLRRHSPGPPPSLSSLSQDLLRQHRWPGNVRELRNVVLRALIQCEEETVRPEHLEFDPDTLRVVGLSVNTRHSVPPARPTDATLRAELVESLRLCQGNRSRAARDLGISRSTLYARMERLGLACEGDPGIPHSPPADPDSR
;
A
#
# COMPACT_ATOMS: atom_id res chain seq x y z
N MET A 1 23.54 -53.78 -33.01
CA MET A 1 22.42 -53.51 -32.07
C MET A 1 22.98 -53.04 -30.74
N LYS A 2 22.84 -51.74 -30.43
CA LYS A 2 22.54 -51.20 -29.10
C LYS A 2 22.39 -49.67 -29.23
N SER A 3 21.22 -49.21 -28.81
CA SER A 3 20.67 -47.87 -28.95
C SER A 3 21.40 -46.87 -28.04
N THR A 4 21.64 -45.68 -28.59
CA THR A 4 22.15 -44.48 -27.94
C THR A 4 21.08 -43.84 -27.05
N ASN A 5 21.42 -43.54 -25.81
CA ASN A 5 20.60 -42.73 -24.89
C ASN A 5 21.39 -41.44 -24.54
N PRO A 6 21.04 -40.26 -25.09
CA PRO A 6 21.72 -39.01 -24.79
C PRO A 6 20.94 -38.22 -23.74
N LEU A 7 21.06 -38.58 -22.46
CA LEU A 7 20.60 -37.77 -21.33
C LEU A 7 21.63 -37.77 -20.20
N ALA A 8 22.83 -37.29 -20.51
CA ALA A 8 23.85 -37.00 -19.51
C ALA A 8 24.81 -35.92 -20.06
N ASN A 9 24.32 -34.68 -20.20
CA ASN A 9 25.12 -33.46 -20.19
C ASN A 9 24.24 -32.23 -20.41
N LEU A 10 23.65 -31.69 -19.33
CA LEU A 10 23.17 -30.31 -19.27
C LEU A 10 23.09 -29.87 -17.79
N ARG A 11 24.26 -29.76 -17.17
CA ARG A 11 24.49 -28.92 -15.98
C ARG A 11 25.68 -28.02 -16.26
N LYS A 12 25.44 -26.95 -17.01
CA LYS A 12 26.23 -25.71 -17.01
C LYS A 12 25.46 -24.67 -17.83
N ASP A 13 25.46 -23.46 -17.28
CA ASP A 13 24.94 -22.21 -17.84
C ASP A 13 23.43 -22.00 -18.06
N SER A 14 22.84 -21.24 -17.14
CA SER A 14 21.82 -20.25 -17.48
C SER A 14 21.98 -18.97 -16.65
N ARG A 15 23.17 -18.35 -16.71
CA ARG A 15 23.28 -16.90 -16.48
C ARG A 15 22.53 -16.21 -17.63
N ARG A 16 21.29 -15.81 -17.40
CA ARG A 16 20.56 -14.93 -18.33
C ARG A 16 21.35 -13.62 -18.49
N PRO A 17 21.54 -13.09 -19.70
CA PRO A 17 22.25 -11.82 -19.88
C PRO A 17 21.45 -10.69 -19.22
N ARG A 18 22.10 -9.97 -18.29
CA ARG A 18 21.59 -8.68 -17.78
C ARG A 18 21.75 -7.67 -18.92
N GLY A 19 20.64 -7.32 -19.58
CA GLY A 19 20.61 -6.16 -20.49
C GLY A 19 20.95 -4.88 -19.71
N PRO A 20 21.33 -3.79 -20.40
CA PRO A 20 21.78 -2.55 -19.77
C PRO A 20 20.70 -2.03 -18.81
N SER A 21 21.10 -1.71 -17.58
CA SER A 21 20.17 -1.14 -16.59
C SER A 21 19.84 0.31 -17.01
N GLN A 22 18.57 0.65 -16.98
CA GLN A 22 18.03 1.96 -17.37
C GLN A 22 17.42 2.66 -16.16
N ASN A 23 17.63 3.96 -16.00
CA ASN A 23 17.03 4.74 -14.93
C ASN A 23 15.91 5.63 -15.49
N LEU A 24 14.86 5.84 -14.70
CA LEU A 24 13.80 6.81 -14.97
C LEU A 24 14.03 8.04 -14.07
N LEU A 25 14.44 9.14 -14.67
CA LEU A 25 14.61 10.43 -14.01
C LEU A 25 13.33 11.25 -14.15
N PHE A 26 12.74 11.66 -13.02
CA PHE A 26 11.52 12.47 -12.98
C PHE A 26 11.89 13.94 -12.78
N VAL A 27 11.41 14.80 -13.68
CA VAL A 27 11.71 16.24 -13.73
C VAL A 27 10.40 17.02 -13.66
N LEU A 28 10.35 18.05 -12.84
CA LEU A 28 9.22 18.97 -12.72
C LEU A 28 9.73 20.40 -12.91
N GLY A 29 9.16 21.14 -13.87
CA GLY A 29 9.57 22.53 -14.14
C GLY A 29 11.06 22.71 -14.48
N GLY A 30 11.68 21.69 -15.09
CA GLY A 30 13.10 21.69 -15.45
C GLY A 30 14.07 21.34 -14.31
N ARG A 31 13.58 21.09 -13.08
CA ARG A 31 14.39 20.60 -11.96
C ARG A 31 14.22 19.10 -11.78
N GLU A 32 15.33 18.40 -11.59
CA GLU A 32 15.32 16.98 -11.23
C GLU A 32 14.67 16.81 -9.86
N SER A 33 13.68 15.91 -9.79
CA SER A 33 12.95 15.65 -8.54
C SER A 33 13.44 14.36 -7.88
N PHE A 34 13.43 13.24 -8.60
CA PHE A 34 13.93 11.96 -8.10
C PHE A 34 14.22 10.99 -9.26
N ARG A 35 15.06 9.98 -9.00
CA ARG A 35 15.44 8.93 -9.96
C ARG A 35 15.00 7.58 -9.46
N ILE A 36 14.49 6.74 -10.35
CA ILE A 36 14.08 5.37 -10.04
C ILE A 36 14.86 4.42 -10.96
N PRO A 37 15.56 3.40 -10.42
CA PRO A 37 16.22 2.40 -11.24
C PRO A 37 15.20 1.55 -12.00
N THR A 38 15.64 0.77 -13.00
CA THR A 38 14.72 -0.04 -13.82
C THR A 38 13.77 -0.84 -12.94
N PRO A 39 12.45 -0.63 -13.05
CA PRO A 39 11.52 -1.24 -12.13
C PRO A 39 11.48 -2.76 -12.32
N ALA A 40 11.41 -3.50 -11.22
CA ALA A 40 11.39 -4.97 -11.23
C ALA A 40 10.07 -5.53 -11.80
N HIS A 41 8.97 -4.78 -11.67
CA HIS A 41 7.60 -5.11 -12.07
C HIS A 41 6.94 -3.93 -12.82
N SER A 42 5.71 -4.11 -13.30
CA SER A 42 4.95 -2.99 -13.87
C SER A 42 4.66 -1.92 -12.81
N LEU A 43 4.76 -0.65 -13.19
CA LEU A 43 4.51 0.49 -12.31
C LEU A 43 3.44 1.40 -12.91
N ARG A 44 2.48 1.82 -12.09
CA ARG A 44 1.50 2.85 -12.40
C ARG A 44 1.98 4.17 -11.82
N ILE A 45 1.87 5.21 -12.64
CA ILE A 45 2.33 6.56 -12.33
C ILE A 45 1.15 7.51 -12.52
N GLY A 46 0.87 8.35 -11.53
CA GLY A 46 -0.26 9.29 -11.57
C GLY A 46 -0.50 9.98 -10.24
N ARG A 47 -1.59 10.74 -10.13
CA ARG A 47 -1.95 11.45 -8.88
C ARG A 47 -2.79 10.62 -7.89
N GLY A 48 -3.32 9.48 -8.34
CA GLY A 48 -4.22 8.62 -7.58
C GLY A 48 -3.49 7.81 -6.51
N HIS A 49 -4.25 7.30 -5.55
CA HIS A 49 -3.73 6.49 -4.45
C HIS A 49 -3.38 5.06 -4.87
N ASP A 50 -3.83 4.62 -6.05
CA ASP A 50 -3.55 3.30 -6.63
C ASP A 50 -2.25 3.26 -7.44
N CYS A 51 -1.51 4.38 -7.52
CA CYS A 51 -0.23 4.45 -8.22
C CYS A 51 0.94 4.11 -7.31
N GLU A 52 1.84 3.25 -7.77
CA GLU A 52 3.09 2.96 -7.08
C GLU A 52 4.02 4.19 -7.04
N ILE A 53 3.97 5.05 -8.06
CA ILE A 53 4.63 6.35 -8.06
C ILE A 53 3.56 7.44 -8.11
N ARG A 54 3.42 8.16 -7.00
CA ARG A 54 2.48 9.27 -6.90
C ARG A 54 3.18 10.58 -7.20
N LEU A 55 2.77 11.22 -8.29
CA LEU A 55 3.30 12.52 -8.69
C LEU A 55 2.41 13.64 -8.15
N PRO A 56 2.95 14.60 -7.38
CA PRO A 56 2.19 15.77 -6.97
C PRO A 56 1.86 16.63 -8.19
N ASP A 57 0.62 17.09 -8.22
CA ASP A 57 0.07 17.84 -9.35
C ASP A 57 -0.99 18.83 -8.84
N PRO A 58 -0.56 20.01 -8.37
CA PRO A 58 -1.45 21.06 -7.89
C PRO A 58 -2.35 21.61 -9.01
N SER A 59 -1.97 21.44 -10.28
CA SER A 59 -2.71 21.90 -11.46
C SER A 59 -3.80 20.92 -11.94
N CYS A 60 -3.87 19.71 -11.36
CA CYS A 60 -4.80 18.64 -11.73
C CYS A 60 -4.72 18.19 -13.22
N GLU A 61 -3.57 18.34 -13.85
CA GLU A 61 -3.28 17.91 -15.23
C GLU A 61 -2.94 16.41 -15.36
N LEU A 62 -2.57 15.76 -14.26
CA LEU A 62 -2.32 14.32 -14.15
C LEU A 62 -3.62 13.56 -13.89
N SER A 63 -3.70 12.37 -14.45
CA SER A 63 -4.83 11.44 -14.23
C SER A 63 -4.56 10.58 -13.00
N ARG A 64 -5.61 10.00 -12.41
CA ARG A 64 -5.48 9.14 -11.21
C ARG A 64 -4.49 7.99 -11.46
N ILE A 65 -4.55 7.40 -12.65
CA ILE A 65 -3.49 6.59 -13.25
C ILE A 65 -3.21 7.25 -14.60
N HIS A 66 -2.02 7.78 -14.82
CA HIS A 66 -1.68 8.55 -16.02
C HIS A 66 -0.81 7.70 -16.96
N LEU A 67 0.18 6.97 -16.43
CA LEU A 67 1.06 6.10 -17.19
C LEU A 67 1.16 4.74 -16.52
N VAL A 68 1.38 3.70 -17.33
CA VAL A 68 1.82 2.39 -16.86
C VAL A 68 3.11 2.02 -17.58
N VAL A 69 4.17 1.77 -16.80
CA VAL A 69 5.44 1.26 -17.30
C VAL A 69 5.43 -0.26 -17.11
N GLU A 70 5.59 -1.01 -18.19
CA GLU A 70 5.70 -2.47 -18.20
C GLU A 70 7.15 -2.89 -18.49
N ARG A 71 7.68 -3.81 -17.70
CA ARG A 71 8.99 -4.42 -17.98
C ARG A 71 8.83 -5.55 -19.00
N ARG A 72 9.62 -5.50 -20.08
CA ARG A 72 9.81 -6.58 -21.05
C ARG A 72 11.25 -7.11 -20.93
N PRO A 73 11.55 -8.35 -21.35
CA PRO A 73 12.93 -8.84 -21.39
C PRO A 73 13.81 -7.89 -22.23
N GLY A 74 14.79 -7.23 -21.59
CA GLY A 74 15.72 -6.31 -22.25
C GLY A 74 15.15 -4.97 -22.74
N SER A 75 13.93 -4.59 -22.34
CA SER A 75 13.37 -3.25 -22.64
C SER A 75 12.25 -2.85 -21.68
N MET A 76 12.05 -1.54 -21.51
CA MET A 76 10.83 -1.01 -20.90
C MET A 76 9.84 -0.65 -21.99
N ALA A 77 8.55 -0.73 -21.66
CA ALA A 77 7.51 -0.21 -22.50
C ALA A 77 6.54 0.63 -21.68
N ILE A 78 5.94 1.63 -22.28
CA ILE A 78 5.02 2.54 -21.64
C ILE A 78 3.66 2.49 -22.30
N ARG A 79 2.62 2.58 -21.49
CA ARG A 79 1.23 2.72 -21.92
C ARG A 79 0.67 4.00 -21.34
N ASP A 80 0.03 4.78 -22.20
CA ASP A 80 -0.77 5.92 -21.78
C ASP A 80 -2.12 5.43 -21.23
N CYS A 81 -2.46 5.88 -20.03
CA CYS A 81 -3.75 5.65 -19.38
C CYS A 81 -4.43 6.97 -18.99
N SER A 82 -3.90 8.09 -19.48
CA SER A 82 -4.34 9.42 -19.13
C SER A 82 -5.56 9.88 -19.94
N THR A 83 -6.31 10.82 -19.36
CA THR A 83 -7.39 11.53 -20.06
C THR A 83 -6.84 12.69 -20.93
N ASN A 84 -5.70 13.25 -20.55
CA ASN A 84 -5.11 14.44 -21.19
C ASN A 84 -4.04 14.10 -22.24
N GLY A 85 -3.74 12.81 -22.43
CA GLY A 85 -2.73 12.32 -23.36
C GLY A 85 -1.30 12.44 -22.82
N SER A 86 -0.53 11.39 -22.99
CA SER A 86 0.91 11.36 -22.72
C SER A 86 1.69 11.48 -24.03
N ARG A 87 2.90 12.06 -23.97
CA ARG A 87 3.78 12.21 -25.15
C ARG A 87 5.11 11.53 -24.92
N VAL A 88 5.71 10.93 -25.96
CA VAL A 88 7.10 10.49 -25.95
C VAL A 88 7.84 11.21 -27.06
N ASN A 89 8.90 11.94 -26.71
CA ASN A 89 9.68 12.81 -27.61
C ASN A 89 8.77 13.77 -28.41
N GLY A 90 7.74 14.32 -27.75
CA GLY A 90 6.77 15.25 -28.37
C GLY A 90 5.63 14.60 -29.16
N GLN A 91 5.71 13.31 -29.48
CA GLN A 91 4.66 12.56 -30.19
C GLN A 91 3.64 11.94 -29.23
N ALA A 92 2.35 12.07 -29.52
CA ALA A 92 1.27 11.52 -28.69
C ALA A 92 1.27 9.98 -28.68
N LEU A 93 1.05 9.39 -27.50
CA LEU A 93 0.88 7.96 -27.33
C LEU A 93 -0.54 7.54 -27.69
N SER A 94 -0.72 6.89 -28.84
CA SER A 94 -2.03 6.35 -29.27
C SER A 94 -2.28 4.98 -28.64
N GLY A 95 -2.58 4.94 -27.33
CA GLY A 95 -3.14 3.80 -26.55
C GLY A 95 -2.38 2.45 -26.57
N THR A 96 -1.37 2.30 -27.41
CA THR A 96 -0.59 1.08 -27.64
C THR A 96 0.68 1.13 -26.81
N LEU A 97 1.18 -0.05 -26.39
CA LEU A 97 2.45 -0.17 -25.68
C LEU A 97 3.60 0.36 -26.57
N ARG A 98 4.30 1.41 -26.15
CA ARG A 98 5.49 1.94 -26.85
C ARG A 98 6.75 1.51 -26.11
N ARG A 99 7.71 0.91 -26.82
CA ARG A 99 9.03 0.58 -26.26
C ARG A 99 9.80 1.87 -25.96
N LEU A 100 10.41 1.93 -24.78
CA LEU A 100 11.31 2.99 -24.33
C LEU A 100 12.78 2.59 -24.55
N VAL A 101 13.58 3.55 -24.99
CA VAL A 101 15.01 3.44 -25.25
C VAL A 101 15.75 4.52 -24.43
N PRO A 102 17.00 4.30 -23.98
CA PRO A 102 17.77 5.35 -23.31
C PRO A 102 17.85 6.60 -24.20
N GLY A 103 17.56 7.76 -23.62
CA GLY A 103 17.41 9.05 -24.30
C GLY A 103 15.95 9.48 -24.52
N ASP A 104 14.97 8.59 -24.36
CA ASP A 104 13.55 8.94 -24.50
C ASP A 104 13.08 9.87 -23.38
N ARG A 105 12.23 10.84 -23.76
CA ARG A 105 11.58 11.80 -22.87
C ARG A 105 10.08 11.61 -22.93
N VAL A 106 9.48 11.25 -21.81
CA VAL A 106 8.02 11.08 -21.68
C VAL A 106 7.44 12.28 -20.95
N THR A 107 6.45 12.93 -21.53
CA THR A 107 5.70 14.03 -20.90
C THR A 107 4.37 13.52 -20.38
N ALA A 108 4.09 13.80 -19.11
CA ALA A 108 2.88 13.47 -18.38
C ALA A 108 2.43 14.67 -17.55
N GLY A 109 1.46 15.45 -18.04
CA GLY A 109 1.11 16.74 -17.42
C GLY A 109 2.35 17.65 -17.27
N PRO A 110 2.62 18.22 -16.08
CA PRO A 110 3.78 19.08 -15.84
C PRO A 110 5.11 18.31 -15.66
N TRP A 111 5.06 16.97 -15.69
CA TRP A 111 6.23 16.11 -15.45
C TRP A 111 6.88 15.63 -16.75
N GLU A 112 8.21 15.66 -16.77
CA GLU A 112 9.05 15.03 -17.80
C GLU A 112 9.79 13.85 -17.17
N ILE A 113 9.66 12.66 -17.76
CA ILE A 113 10.36 11.43 -17.35
C ILE A 113 11.42 11.12 -18.40
N ARG A 114 12.69 11.12 -18.02
CA ARG A 114 13.82 10.84 -18.91
C ARG A 114 14.34 9.43 -18.66
N VAL A 115 14.59 8.68 -19.73
CA VAL A 115 15.18 7.35 -19.67
C VAL A 115 16.70 7.48 -19.83
N GLU A 116 17.49 7.13 -18.82
CA GLU A 116 18.95 7.21 -18.85
C GLU A 116 19.59 5.82 -18.83
N SER A 117 20.73 5.64 -19.48
CA SER A 117 21.54 4.42 -19.35
C SER A 117 22.41 4.49 -18.10
N SER A 118 22.43 3.44 -17.27
CA SER A 118 23.38 3.37 -16.17
C SER A 118 24.80 3.13 -16.71
N THR A 119 25.65 4.15 -16.70
CA THR A 119 27.10 3.94 -16.81
C THR A 119 27.61 3.55 -15.43
N GLU A 120 27.97 2.28 -15.25
CA GLU A 120 28.79 1.85 -14.12
C GLU A 120 30.15 2.56 -14.24
N ALA A 121 30.49 3.36 -13.23
CA ALA A 121 31.79 3.99 -13.11
C ALA A 121 32.83 2.91 -12.77
N THR A 122 33.73 2.65 -13.71
CA THR A 122 34.95 1.86 -13.49
C THR A 122 35.84 2.59 -12.49
N THR A 123 36.11 1.99 -11.33
CA THR A 123 37.35 2.26 -10.58
C THR A 123 37.83 0.96 -9.93
N SER A 124 38.93 0.48 -10.50
CA SER A 124 40.06 -0.29 -9.93
C SER A 124 39.82 -1.23 -8.75
N ASP A 125 40.16 -2.50 -9.02
CA ASP A 125 40.74 -3.51 -8.13
C ASP A 125 41.32 -2.99 -6.81
N GLU A 126 40.94 -3.62 -5.71
CA GLU A 126 41.88 -4.33 -4.84
C GLU A 126 41.15 -5.31 -3.93
N ALA A 127 41.69 -6.53 -3.87
CA ALA A 127 41.17 -7.64 -3.12
C ALA A 127 41.36 -7.43 -1.61
N MET A 128 40.29 -7.61 -0.82
CA MET A 128 40.43 -8.07 0.55
C MET A 128 39.33 -9.07 0.92
N GLU A 129 39.82 -10.24 1.24
CA GLU A 129 39.17 -11.41 1.80
C GLU A 129 38.49 -11.05 3.14
N SER A 130 37.27 -11.56 3.37
CA SER A 130 36.66 -11.56 4.69
C SER A 130 35.71 -12.75 4.88
N PRO A 131 35.59 -13.25 6.12
CA PRO A 131 35.30 -14.65 6.39
C PRO A 131 33.81 -14.99 6.35
N THR A 132 33.54 -16.25 6.02
CA THR A 132 32.23 -16.87 6.00
C THR A 132 31.69 -17.02 7.42
N VAL A 133 30.54 -16.40 7.72
CA VAL A 133 29.70 -16.77 8.87
C VAL A 133 28.45 -17.48 8.31
N PRO A 134 28.11 -18.69 8.77
CA PRO A 134 27.00 -19.45 8.20
C PRO A 134 25.64 -18.87 8.60
N MET A 135 24.77 -18.67 7.61
CA MET A 135 23.35 -18.36 7.82
C MET A 135 22.60 -19.58 8.36
N ASP A 136 21.97 -19.43 9.53
CA ASP A 136 20.91 -20.30 9.99
C ASP A 136 19.60 -19.96 9.23
N ARG A 137 19.19 -20.88 8.35
CA ARG A 137 17.88 -20.86 7.69
C ARG A 137 16.90 -21.65 8.56
N SER A 138 16.29 -20.99 9.53
CA SER A 138 15.16 -21.57 10.25
C SER A 138 14.18 -20.49 10.68
N THR A 139 13.11 -20.31 9.89
CA THR A 139 11.70 -20.17 10.32
C THR A 139 10.81 -19.69 9.15
N LEU A 140 10.60 -20.59 8.19
CA LEU A 140 9.31 -20.72 7.52
C LEU A 140 8.45 -21.57 8.46
N VAL A 141 7.23 -21.11 8.77
CA VAL A 141 6.28 -21.96 9.51
C VAL A 141 5.66 -22.90 8.49
N GLU A 142 6.21 -24.11 8.37
CA GLU A 142 5.46 -25.28 7.94
C GLU A 142 4.45 -25.60 9.05
N VAL A 143 3.18 -25.66 8.68
CA VAL A 143 2.13 -26.16 9.58
C VAL A 143 2.14 -27.67 9.39
N ASP A 144 2.88 -28.37 10.26
CA ASP A 144 2.83 -29.82 10.33
C ASP A 144 1.42 -30.27 10.73
N GLY A 145 0.86 -31.17 9.93
CA GLY A 145 -0.29 -31.98 10.32
C GLY A 145 -1.46 -32.08 9.34
N VAL A 146 -1.21 -32.28 8.04
CA VAL A 146 -2.00 -33.21 7.18
C VAL A 146 -1.09 -33.71 6.06
N SER A 147 -0.94 -35.03 5.98
CA SER A 147 -0.05 -35.73 5.05
C SER A 147 -0.35 -35.50 3.56
N ASP A 148 0.72 -35.16 2.86
CA ASP A 148 1.17 -35.66 1.55
C ASP A 148 0.52 -35.19 0.22
N SER A 149 1.41 -34.75 -0.67
CA SER A 149 1.29 -34.73 -2.14
C SER A 149 0.33 -33.75 -2.84
N ARG A 150 0.55 -32.43 -2.76
CA ARG A 150 0.17 -31.51 -3.87
C ARG A 150 1.24 -30.46 -4.14
N GLN A 151 2.00 -30.72 -5.21
CA GLN A 151 2.93 -29.81 -5.87
C GLN A 151 2.37 -28.38 -5.98
N SER A 152 3.17 -27.44 -5.49
CA SER A 152 3.33 -26.04 -5.95
C SER A 152 2.40 -25.63 -7.11
N ARG A 153 1.20 -25.14 -6.79
CA ARG A 153 0.31 -24.46 -7.73
C ARG A 153 -0.21 -23.18 -7.09
N GLY A 154 0.23 -22.04 -7.64
CA GLY A 154 -0.38 -20.72 -7.43
C GLY A 154 -0.26 -20.13 -6.04
N LEU A 155 0.94 -20.04 -5.47
CA LEU A 155 1.13 -19.22 -4.27
C LEU A 155 0.91 -17.74 -4.62
N CYS A 156 0.15 -17.05 -3.78
CA CYS A 156 -0.03 -15.59 -3.82
C CYS A 156 1.32 -14.88 -4.06
N GLU A 157 1.37 -13.92 -4.98
CA GLU A 157 2.58 -13.12 -5.23
C GLU A 157 3.02 -12.30 -3.98
N GLN A 158 2.15 -12.23 -2.96
CA GLN A 158 2.43 -11.64 -1.65
C GLN A 158 2.06 -12.62 -0.52
N PRO A 159 3.05 -13.21 0.18
CA PRO A 159 2.78 -14.07 1.32
C PRO A 159 2.16 -13.28 2.49
N ILE A 160 1.33 -13.95 3.29
CA ILE A 160 0.90 -13.41 4.59
C ILE A 160 2.08 -13.52 5.55
N VAL A 161 2.61 -12.38 5.96
CA VAL A 161 3.78 -12.29 6.85
C VAL A 161 3.33 -12.00 8.27
N GLY A 162 3.70 -12.87 9.21
CA GLY A 162 3.41 -12.71 10.63
C GLY A 162 3.69 -13.97 11.43
N ARG A 163 4.09 -13.80 12.69
CA ARG A 163 4.42 -14.88 13.64
C ARG A 163 3.65 -14.74 14.96
N SER A 164 2.95 -13.63 15.18
CA SER A 164 2.15 -13.42 16.37
C SER A 164 1.09 -14.50 16.60
N SER A 165 0.76 -14.76 17.86
CA SER A 165 -0.29 -15.72 18.20
C SER A 165 -1.65 -15.29 17.61
N ALA A 166 -1.89 -13.99 17.50
CA ALA A 166 -3.11 -13.41 16.92
C ALA A 166 -3.28 -13.78 15.44
N ILE A 167 -2.24 -13.56 14.61
CA ILE A 167 -2.33 -13.90 13.18
C ILE A 167 -2.33 -15.42 12.96
N ARG A 168 -1.58 -16.19 13.76
CA ARG A 168 -1.61 -17.67 13.69
C ARG A 168 -3.01 -18.24 13.98
N ARG A 169 -3.70 -17.73 15.01
CA ARG A 169 -5.09 -18.12 15.30
C ARG A 169 -6.04 -17.74 14.16
N CYS A 170 -5.86 -16.56 13.58
CA CYS A 170 -6.63 -16.12 12.42
C CYS A 170 -6.44 -17.07 11.21
N LEU A 171 -5.20 -17.40 10.88
CA LEU A 171 -4.86 -18.30 9.76
C LEU A 171 -5.37 -19.73 10.00
N ALA A 172 -5.21 -20.27 11.21
CA ALA A 172 -5.75 -21.58 11.56
C ALA A 172 -7.28 -21.64 11.43
N ARG A 173 -7.98 -20.56 11.85
CA ARG A 173 -9.42 -20.44 11.65
C ARG A 173 -9.78 -20.33 10.17
N ALA A 174 -9.03 -19.55 9.39
CA ALA A 174 -9.23 -19.44 7.95
C ALA A 174 -9.10 -20.81 7.25
N ALA A 175 -8.06 -21.58 7.59
CA ALA A 175 -7.86 -22.93 7.03
C ALA A 175 -9.02 -23.89 7.34
N ARG A 176 -9.57 -23.83 8.56
CA ARG A 176 -10.78 -24.61 8.92
C ARG A 176 -12.00 -24.16 8.13
N LEU A 177 -12.24 -22.85 8.04
CA LEU A 177 -13.36 -22.30 7.28
C LEU A 177 -13.25 -22.58 5.77
N ALA A 178 -12.04 -22.70 5.24
CA ALA A 178 -11.82 -23.00 3.82
C ALA A 178 -12.40 -24.35 3.39
N GLN A 179 -12.51 -25.32 4.30
CA GLN A 179 -13.06 -26.66 4.04
C GLN A 179 -14.59 -26.68 3.86
N PHE A 180 -15.28 -25.63 4.26
CA PHE A 180 -16.74 -25.53 4.15
C PHE A 180 -17.13 -24.62 2.99
N ASP A 181 -18.25 -24.94 2.34
CA ASP A 181 -18.74 -24.19 1.18
C ASP A 181 -19.65 -23.00 1.55
N MET A 182 -19.81 -22.73 2.84
CA MET A 182 -20.63 -21.65 3.37
C MET A 182 -20.01 -20.26 3.09
N PRO A 183 -20.85 -19.20 3.05
CA PRO A 183 -20.36 -17.83 3.01
C PRO A 183 -19.46 -17.50 4.20
N VAL A 184 -18.38 -16.77 3.97
CA VAL A 184 -17.46 -16.31 5.02
C VAL A 184 -17.35 -14.80 5.02
N VAL A 185 -17.49 -14.16 6.18
CA VAL A 185 -17.28 -12.73 6.37
C VAL A 185 -15.94 -12.50 7.08
N VAL A 186 -15.03 -11.81 6.40
CA VAL A 186 -13.73 -11.36 6.90
C VAL A 186 -13.87 -9.95 7.47
N HIS A 187 -13.94 -9.86 8.78
CA HIS A 187 -14.05 -8.59 9.49
C HIS A 187 -12.69 -8.08 9.95
N GLY A 188 -12.41 -6.79 9.73
CA GLY A 188 -11.19 -6.18 10.22
C GLY A 188 -11.00 -4.75 9.75
N GLU A 189 -10.17 -4.01 10.47
CA GLU A 189 -9.86 -2.61 10.15
C GLU A 189 -9.27 -2.45 8.74
N THR A 190 -9.41 -1.25 8.20
CA THR A 190 -8.83 -0.89 6.90
C THR A 190 -7.31 -1.06 6.93
N GLY A 191 -6.75 -1.63 5.86
CA GLY A 191 -5.31 -1.84 5.74
C GLY A 191 -4.74 -3.05 6.50
N THR A 192 -5.56 -3.92 7.08
CA THR A 192 -5.11 -5.14 7.81
C THR A 192 -4.73 -6.33 6.90
N GLY A 193 -5.04 -6.26 5.61
CA GLY A 193 -4.80 -7.34 4.63
C GLY A 193 -5.96 -8.32 4.45
N LYS A 194 -7.22 -7.87 4.59
CA LYS A 194 -8.42 -8.71 4.42
C LYS A 194 -8.47 -9.45 3.08
N GLU A 195 -8.02 -8.80 2.00
CA GLU A 195 -7.96 -9.39 0.66
C GLU A 195 -7.02 -10.61 0.60
N LEU A 196 -5.86 -10.56 1.26
CA LEU A 196 -4.93 -11.69 1.32
C LEU A 196 -5.55 -12.87 2.09
N ILE A 197 -6.31 -12.58 3.15
CA ILE A 197 -7.03 -13.61 3.91
C ILE A 197 -8.17 -14.22 3.09
N ALA A 198 -8.92 -13.40 2.35
CA ALA A 198 -9.97 -13.87 1.45
C ALA A 198 -9.41 -14.74 0.31
N ARG A 199 -8.26 -14.34 -0.25
CA ARG A 199 -7.54 -15.14 -1.23
C ARG A 199 -7.07 -16.47 -0.64
N SER A 200 -6.51 -16.45 0.56
CA SER A 200 -6.11 -17.67 1.26
C SER A 200 -7.28 -18.62 1.53
N LEU A 201 -8.47 -18.10 1.86
CA LEU A 201 -9.68 -18.91 2.00
C LEU A 201 -10.03 -19.65 0.71
N HIS A 202 -9.87 -19.00 -0.44
CA HIS A 202 -10.09 -19.62 -1.74
C HIS A 202 -9.01 -20.67 -2.06
N ASP A 203 -7.74 -20.30 -1.93
CA ASP A 203 -6.60 -21.17 -2.26
C ASP A 203 -6.54 -22.43 -1.39
N LEU A 204 -7.06 -22.38 -0.15
CA LEU A 204 -7.13 -23.52 0.78
C LEU A 204 -8.43 -24.34 0.64
N SER A 205 -9.36 -23.92 -0.21
CA SER A 205 -10.66 -24.59 -0.38
C SER A 205 -10.63 -25.66 -1.47
N HIS A 206 -11.69 -26.46 -1.55
CA HIS A 206 -11.93 -27.39 -2.67
C HIS A 206 -12.08 -26.67 -4.04
N ARG A 207 -12.25 -25.35 -4.03
CA ARG A 207 -12.43 -24.51 -5.22
C ARG A 207 -11.14 -23.80 -5.66
N ALA A 208 -9.98 -24.14 -5.10
CA ALA A 208 -8.70 -23.47 -5.39
C ALA A 208 -8.29 -23.45 -6.88
N THR A 209 -8.79 -24.39 -7.69
CA THR A 209 -8.54 -24.42 -9.15
C THR A 209 -9.61 -23.72 -9.96
N GLN A 210 -10.65 -23.20 -9.32
CA GLN A 210 -11.78 -22.52 -9.95
C GLN A 210 -11.53 -21.00 -9.97
N PRO A 211 -12.31 -20.22 -10.73
CA PRO A 211 -12.14 -18.77 -10.77
C PRO A 211 -12.24 -18.10 -9.40
N TYR A 212 -11.40 -17.11 -9.16
CA TYR A 212 -11.51 -16.18 -8.03
C TYR A 212 -11.79 -14.79 -8.59
N VAL A 213 -13.00 -14.30 -8.37
CA VAL A 213 -13.46 -13.00 -8.87
C VAL A 213 -13.59 -12.04 -7.70
N ALA A 214 -12.80 -10.97 -7.69
CA ALA A 214 -12.80 -9.98 -6.63
C ALA A 214 -13.44 -8.67 -7.09
N LEU A 215 -14.26 -8.07 -6.21
CA LEU A 215 -14.87 -6.76 -6.40
C LEU A 215 -14.76 -5.95 -5.12
N ASN A 216 -14.31 -4.70 -5.23
CA ASN A 216 -14.45 -3.73 -4.15
C ASN A 216 -15.75 -2.94 -4.33
N CYS A 217 -16.73 -3.18 -3.45
CA CYS A 217 -18.05 -2.55 -3.49
C CYS A 217 -18.02 -1.05 -3.23
N GLY A 218 -16.99 -0.53 -2.56
CA GLY A 218 -16.80 0.91 -2.35
C GLY A 218 -16.25 1.65 -3.56
N ALA A 219 -15.66 0.95 -4.53
CA ALA A 219 -15.04 1.55 -5.72
C ALA A 219 -15.97 1.62 -6.94
N ILE A 220 -17.09 0.90 -6.94
CA ILE A 220 -18.02 0.85 -8.07
C ILE A 220 -19.03 2.01 -8.03
N HIS A 221 -19.34 2.56 -9.20
CA HIS A 221 -20.43 3.54 -9.31
C HIS A 221 -21.77 2.86 -9.08
N ARG A 222 -22.65 3.49 -8.28
CA ARG A 222 -23.96 2.92 -7.89
C ARG A 222 -24.81 2.54 -9.10
N GLU A 223 -24.78 3.35 -10.16
CA GLU A 223 -25.56 3.12 -11.38
C GLU A 223 -25.10 1.89 -12.17
N THR A 224 -23.79 1.59 -12.15
CA THR A 224 -23.23 0.45 -12.89
C THR A 224 -23.08 -0.81 -12.03
N ALA A 225 -23.19 -0.67 -10.71
CA ALA A 225 -22.96 -1.74 -9.75
C ALA A 225 -23.78 -3.01 -10.01
N ALA A 226 -25.09 -2.85 -10.25
CA ALA A 226 -25.99 -3.97 -10.53
C ALA A 226 -25.61 -4.70 -11.82
N SER A 227 -25.32 -3.92 -12.87
CA SER A 227 -24.89 -4.42 -14.18
C SER A 227 -23.54 -5.14 -14.10
N THR A 228 -22.60 -4.65 -13.28
CA THR A 228 -21.32 -5.31 -13.05
C THR A 228 -21.49 -6.62 -12.27
N LEU A 229 -22.24 -6.62 -11.17
CA LEU A 229 -22.41 -7.81 -10.33
C LEU A 229 -23.23 -8.91 -11.02
N PHE A 230 -24.40 -8.56 -11.55
CA PHE A 230 -25.40 -9.53 -12.01
C PHE A 230 -25.49 -9.64 -13.53
N GLY A 231 -24.81 -8.77 -14.27
CA GLY A 231 -24.89 -8.73 -15.72
C GLY A 231 -26.19 -8.09 -16.22
N HIS A 232 -26.28 -7.90 -17.53
CA HIS A 232 -27.47 -7.37 -18.17
C HIS A 232 -27.66 -7.94 -19.58
N GLU A 233 -28.92 -8.00 -20.01
CA GLU A 233 -29.27 -8.28 -21.40
C GLU A 233 -29.28 -7.01 -22.25
N ALA A 234 -29.20 -7.17 -23.58
CA ALA A 234 -29.32 -6.05 -24.49
C ALA A 234 -30.69 -5.36 -24.31
N GLY A 235 -30.69 -4.03 -24.20
CA GLY A 235 -31.89 -3.23 -23.97
C GLY A 235 -32.32 -3.09 -22.51
N ALA A 236 -31.54 -3.59 -21.54
CA ALA A 236 -31.92 -3.52 -20.12
C ALA A 236 -32.02 -2.08 -19.55
N PHE A 237 -31.25 -1.13 -20.10
CA PHE A 237 -31.27 0.29 -19.73
C PHE A 237 -30.73 1.14 -20.90
N THR A 238 -30.84 2.47 -20.79
CA THR A 238 -30.32 3.42 -21.77
C THR A 238 -28.80 3.28 -21.92
N GLY A 239 -28.35 2.76 -23.07
CA GLY A 239 -26.93 2.47 -23.35
C GLY A 239 -26.54 0.99 -23.30
N ALA A 240 -27.45 0.09 -22.88
CA ALA A 240 -27.25 -1.36 -22.88
C ALA A 240 -27.34 -1.96 -24.30
N ARG A 241 -26.41 -1.63 -25.20
CA ARG A 241 -26.44 -2.07 -26.61
C ARG A 241 -26.15 -3.56 -26.80
N ARG A 242 -25.47 -4.22 -25.85
CA ARG A 242 -25.07 -5.63 -25.91
C ARG A 242 -25.27 -6.28 -24.55
N ARG A 243 -25.46 -7.60 -24.54
CA ARG A 243 -25.42 -8.40 -23.30
C ARG A 243 -24.04 -8.28 -22.66
N ARG A 244 -24.00 -8.20 -21.33
CA ARG A 244 -22.76 -8.27 -20.54
C ARG A 244 -22.91 -9.31 -19.44
N THR A 245 -21.96 -10.22 -19.37
CA THR A 245 -21.80 -11.20 -18.30
C THR A 245 -21.55 -10.48 -16.96
N GLY A 246 -22.21 -10.94 -15.90
CA GLY A 246 -21.99 -10.44 -14.54
C GLY A 246 -20.87 -11.18 -13.81
N LEU A 247 -20.29 -10.57 -12.77
CA LEU A 247 -19.23 -11.18 -11.97
C LEU A 247 -19.66 -12.48 -11.27
N PHE A 248 -20.93 -12.63 -10.90
CA PHE A 248 -21.45 -13.89 -10.37
C PHE A 248 -21.43 -15.03 -11.42
N GLU A 249 -21.71 -14.70 -12.68
CA GLU A 249 -21.64 -15.65 -13.80
C GLU A 249 -20.17 -15.97 -14.14
N GLU A 250 -19.29 -14.97 -14.14
CA GLU A 250 -17.83 -15.16 -14.34
C GLU A 250 -17.21 -16.01 -13.24
N ALA A 251 -17.66 -15.87 -11.99
CA ALA A 251 -17.18 -16.68 -10.88
C ALA A 251 -17.59 -18.15 -11.03
N GLY A 252 -18.72 -18.46 -11.68
CA GLY A 252 -19.16 -19.82 -11.97
C GLY A 252 -19.21 -20.71 -10.73
N ALA A 253 -18.46 -21.83 -10.75
CA ALA A 253 -18.29 -22.72 -9.60
C ALA A 253 -17.07 -22.35 -8.71
N GLY A 254 -16.56 -21.14 -8.84
CA GLY A 254 -15.43 -20.62 -8.09
C GLY A 254 -15.83 -19.85 -6.84
N THR A 255 -15.14 -18.75 -6.59
CA THR A 255 -15.35 -17.89 -5.43
C THR A 255 -15.52 -16.45 -5.89
N ILE A 256 -16.55 -15.78 -5.37
CA ILE A 256 -16.72 -14.34 -5.48
C ILE A 256 -16.30 -13.68 -4.17
N PHE A 257 -15.37 -12.73 -4.26
CA PHE A 257 -14.91 -11.92 -3.15
C PHE A 257 -15.49 -10.51 -3.25
N LEU A 258 -16.26 -10.10 -2.22
CA LEU A 258 -16.85 -8.76 -2.12
C LEU A 258 -16.17 -7.99 -0.98
N ASP A 259 -15.25 -7.10 -1.32
CA ASP A 259 -14.64 -6.19 -0.35
C ASP A 259 -15.56 -4.99 -0.08
N GLU A 260 -15.55 -4.53 1.17
CA GLU A 260 -16.45 -3.50 1.69
C GLU A 260 -17.95 -3.77 1.41
N ILE A 261 -18.41 -4.99 1.72
CA ILE A 261 -19.83 -5.40 1.54
C ILE A 261 -20.83 -4.47 2.26
N GLY A 262 -20.39 -3.82 3.34
CA GLY A 262 -21.17 -2.82 4.08
C GLY A 262 -21.41 -1.50 3.33
N GLU A 263 -20.88 -1.34 2.11
CA GLU A 263 -21.14 -0.20 1.21
C GLU A 263 -22.19 -0.50 0.13
N LEU A 264 -22.72 -1.74 0.08
CA LEU A 264 -23.76 -2.10 -0.88
C LEU A 264 -25.03 -1.27 -0.67
N SER A 265 -25.64 -0.82 -1.76
CA SER A 265 -26.97 -0.18 -1.70
C SER A 265 -28.06 -1.19 -1.32
N PRO A 266 -29.20 -0.74 -0.75
CA PRO A 266 -30.29 -1.63 -0.36
C PRO A 266 -30.80 -2.56 -1.47
N ASP A 267 -30.85 -2.07 -2.72
CA ASP A 267 -31.29 -2.86 -3.87
C ASP A 267 -30.31 -3.99 -4.22
N LEU A 268 -29.01 -3.73 -4.09
CA LEU A 268 -27.97 -4.73 -4.30
C LEU A 268 -27.96 -5.75 -3.16
N GLN A 269 -28.24 -5.32 -1.93
CA GLN A 269 -28.39 -6.22 -0.78
C GLN A 269 -29.56 -7.19 -0.99
N ALA A 270 -30.71 -6.71 -1.48
CA ALA A 270 -31.86 -7.56 -1.80
C ALA A 270 -31.54 -8.56 -2.93
N SER A 271 -30.85 -8.10 -3.97
CA SER A 271 -30.43 -8.96 -5.09
C SER A 271 -29.42 -10.02 -4.65
N LEU A 272 -28.45 -9.64 -3.81
CA LEU A 272 -27.47 -10.56 -3.24
C LEU A 272 -28.13 -11.61 -2.35
N LEU A 273 -29.07 -11.19 -1.49
CA LEU A 273 -29.83 -12.13 -0.65
C LEU A 273 -30.53 -13.18 -1.51
N ARG A 274 -31.23 -12.76 -2.57
CA ARG A 274 -31.92 -13.68 -3.48
C ARG A 274 -30.95 -14.68 -4.11
N VAL A 275 -29.79 -14.23 -4.56
CA VAL A 275 -28.74 -15.12 -5.10
C VAL A 275 -28.28 -16.14 -4.06
N LEU A 276 -28.07 -15.71 -2.82
CA LEU A 276 -27.64 -16.60 -1.74
C LEU A 276 -28.73 -17.58 -1.28
N GLU A 277 -30.01 -17.21 -1.40
CA GLU A 277 -31.15 -18.04 -1.03
C GLU A 277 -31.50 -19.07 -2.09
N THR A 278 -31.62 -18.65 -3.35
CA THR A 278 -32.08 -19.50 -4.44
C THR A 278 -30.95 -20.19 -5.18
N GLY A 279 -29.71 -19.70 -5.07
CA GLY A 279 -28.59 -20.17 -5.90
C GLY A 279 -28.76 -19.80 -7.38
N GLU A 280 -29.60 -18.81 -7.68
CA GLU A 280 -29.92 -18.34 -9.01
C GLU A 280 -29.77 -16.83 -9.08
N LEU A 281 -29.24 -16.33 -10.19
CA LEU A 281 -29.16 -14.90 -10.48
C LEU A 281 -30.04 -14.57 -11.69
N ARG A 282 -30.60 -13.37 -11.71
CA ARG A 282 -31.39 -12.85 -12.84
C ARG A 282 -30.67 -11.61 -13.39
N PRO A 283 -30.12 -11.67 -14.63
CA PRO A 283 -29.50 -10.50 -15.24
C PRO A 283 -30.50 -9.36 -15.40
N MET A 284 -30.02 -8.12 -15.34
CA MET A 284 -30.89 -6.95 -15.53
C MET A 284 -31.57 -6.99 -16.91
N GLY A 285 -32.87 -6.69 -16.93
CA GLY A 285 -33.67 -6.74 -18.17
C GLY A 285 -34.00 -8.15 -18.66
N SER A 286 -33.47 -9.22 -18.05
CA SER A 286 -33.83 -10.60 -18.39
C SER A 286 -35.08 -11.04 -17.65
N THR A 287 -35.83 -12.00 -18.20
CA THR A 287 -36.84 -12.80 -17.48
C THR A 287 -36.33 -14.17 -17.07
N LYS A 288 -35.18 -14.58 -17.60
CA LYS A 288 -34.54 -15.88 -17.34
C LYS A 288 -33.57 -15.78 -16.18
N THR A 289 -33.58 -16.79 -15.32
CA THR A 289 -32.56 -16.98 -14.28
C THR A 289 -31.41 -17.84 -14.82
N ILE A 290 -30.22 -17.65 -14.25
CA ILE A 290 -29.04 -18.48 -14.51
C ILE A 290 -28.43 -18.94 -13.18
N PRO A 291 -27.80 -20.11 -13.12
CA PRO A 291 -27.29 -20.66 -11.86
C PRO A 291 -26.10 -19.84 -11.31
N ALA A 292 -26.14 -19.54 -10.01
CA ALA A 292 -25.11 -18.83 -9.26
C ALA A 292 -24.48 -19.77 -8.22
N ARG A 293 -23.49 -20.57 -8.64
CA ARG A 293 -22.89 -21.65 -7.82
C ARG A 293 -21.61 -21.24 -7.10
N CYS A 294 -21.24 -19.96 -7.16
CA CYS A 294 -19.98 -19.49 -6.59
C CYS A 294 -20.10 -19.36 -5.07
N ARG A 295 -19.01 -19.69 -4.37
CA ARG A 295 -18.89 -19.43 -2.94
C ARG A 295 -18.71 -17.93 -2.69
N LEU A 296 -19.43 -17.36 -1.73
CA LEU A 296 -19.25 -15.98 -1.30
C LEU A 296 -18.18 -15.88 -0.21
N VAL A 297 -17.19 -15.01 -0.41
CA VAL A 297 -16.34 -14.46 0.66
C VAL A 297 -16.56 -12.95 0.68
N ALA A 298 -16.92 -12.39 1.81
CA ALA A 298 -17.14 -10.96 1.97
C ALA A 298 -16.13 -10.37 2.94
N ALA A 299 -15.78 -9.10 2.78
CA ALA A 299 -14.96 -8.37 3.74
C ALA A 299 -15.58 -7.02 4.09
N THR A 300 -15.35 -6.57 5.32
CA THR A 300 -15.76 -5.23 5.76
C THR A 300 -15.03 -4.81 7.03
N HIS A 301 -14.89 -3.50 7.22
CA HIS A 301 -14.48 -2.90 8.49
C HIS A 301 -15.68 -2.43 9.35
N LYS A 302 -16.89 -2.35 8.79
CA LYS A 302 -18.10 -1.93 9.51
C LYS A 302 -18.63 -3.03 10.42
N ASP A 303 -19.30 -2.63 11.49
CA ASP A 303 -20.12 -3.53 12.30
C ASP A 303 -21.47 -3.75 11.59
N LEU A 304 -21.58 -4.85 10.84
CA LEU A 304 -22.81 -5.17 10.10
C LEU A 304 -24.03 -5.37 11.01
N ALA A 305 -23.84 -5.79 12.27
CA ALA A 305 -24.96 -5.92 13.20
C ALA A 305 -25.48 -4.54 13.61
N HIS A 306 -24.58 -3.57 13.82
CA HIS A 306 -24.96 -2.19 14.04
C HIS A 306 -25.61 -1.57 12.80
N GLU A 307 -25.03 -1.74 11.62
CA GLU A 307 -25.60 -1.25 10.35
C GLU A 307 -27.00 -1.83 10.08
N ALA A 308 -27.24 -3.08 10.48
CA ALA A 308 -28.55 -3.72 10.39
C ALA A 308 -29.59 -3.09 11.32
N LYS A 309 -29.20 -2.80 12.57
CA LYS A 309 -30.07 -2.08 13.53
C LYS A 309 -30.40 -0.66 13.06
N GLN A 310 -29.50 -0.04 12.31
CA GLN A 310 -29.68 1.31 11.76
C GLN A 310 -30.42 1.33 10.42
N GLY A 311 -30.86 0.18 9.90
CA GLY A 311 -31.58 0.06 8.64
C GLY A 311 -30.74 0.33 7.38
N ARG A 312 -29.41 0.49 7.52
CA ARG A 312 -28.48 0.69 6.39
C ARG A 312 -28.04 -0.63 5.76
N PHE A 313 -28.12 -1.71 6.54
CA PHE A 313 -27.92 -3.07 6.06
C PHE A 313 -29.17 -3.90 6.35
N ARG A 314 -29.55 -4.81 5.45
CA ARG A 314 -30.73 -5.65 5.69
C ARG A 314 -30.41 -6.74 6.72
N SER A 315 -31.31 -6.91 7.69
CA SER A 315 -31.14 -7.90 8.76
C SER A 315 -31.15 -9.34 8.22
N ASP A 316 -31.99 -9.64 7.21
CA ASP A 316 -32.06 -10.94 6.56
C ASP A 316 -30.73 -11.34 5.89
N LEU A 317 -30.12 -10.43 5.13
CA LEU A 317 -28.81 -10.62 4.52
C LEU A 317 -27.72 -10.80 5.56
N TYR A 318 -27.75 -10.01 6.64
CA TYR A 318 -26.80 -10.15 7.75
C TYR A 318 -26.81 -11.57 8.32
N TYR A 319 -27.99 -12.08 8.70
CA TYR A 319 -28.09 -13.45 9.24
C TYR A 319 -27.69 -14.52 8.22
N ARG A 320 -27.93 -14.30 6.92
CA ARG A 320 -27.54 -15.23 5.85
C ARG A 320 -26.03 -15.34 5.66
N ILE A 321 -25.28 -14.24 5.79
CA ILE A 321 -23.82 -14.22 5.56
C ILE A 321 -23.00 -14.40 6.85
N HIS A 322 -23.55 -14.03 8.01
CA HIS A 322 -22.83 -14.03 9.29
C HIS A 322 -22.67 -15.42 9.92
N VAL A 323 -22.83 -16.50 9.13
CA VAL A 323 -22.71 -17.88 9.62
C VAL A 323 -21.25 -18.23 9.94
N ALA A 324 -20.30 -17.76 9.13
CA ALA A 324 -18.87 -17.95 9.37
C ALA A 324 -18.13 -16.61 9.38
N ASN A 325 -17.73 -16.16 10.57
CA ASN A 325 -16.98 -14.92 10.73
C ASN A 325 -15.50 -15.20 11.03
N LEU A 326 -14.64 -14.40 10.40
CA LEU A 326 -13.20 -14.40 10.60
C LEU A 326 -12.74 -12.98 10.91
N ARG A 327 -12.22 -12.77 12.13
CA ARG A 327 -11.68 -11.47 12.54
C ARG A 327 -10.18 -11.40 12.25
N VAL A 328 -9.78 -10.44 11.43
CA VAL A 328 -8.37 -10.14 11.15
C VAL A 328 -7.87 -9.18 12.23
N PRO A 329 -6.80 -9.53 12.98
CA PRO A 329 -6.27 -8.66 14.04
C PRO A 329 -5.67 -7.37 13.45
N SER A 330 -5.85 -6.25 14.15
CA SER A 330 -5.19 -4.99 13.82
C SER A 330 -3.67 -5.12 14.02
N LEU A 331 -2.87 -4.27 13.39
CA LEU A 331 -1.41 -4.34 13.43
C LEU A 331 -0.87 -4.15 14.87
N ARG A 332 -1.48 -3.25 15.64
CA ARG A 332 -1.16 -3.02 17.06
C ARG A 332 -1.38 -4.26 17.93
N ASP A 333 -2.32 -5.14 17.57
CA ASP A 333 -2.59 -6.39 18.30
C ASP A 333 -1.61 -7.52 17.92
N ARG A 334 -0.70 -7.28 16.96
CA ARG A 334 0.25 -8.29 16.45
C ARG A 334 1.66 -8.17 17.06
N GLY A 335 1.93 -7.20 17.93
CA GLY A 335 3.21 -7.05 18.63
C GLY A 335 4.42 -6.97 17.68
N ASP A 336 5.39 -7.87 17.83
CA ASP A 336 6.64 -7.89 17.05
C ASP A 336 6.47 -8.13 15.55
N ASP A 337 5.27 -8.52 15.09
CA ASP A 337 4.97 -8.59 13.66
C ASP A 337 5.14 -7.23 12.96
N ILE A 338 5.07 -6.10 13.70
CA ILE A 338 5.34 -4.76 13.16
C ILE A 338 6.74 -4.70 12.57
N LEU A 339 7.75 -5.14 13.31
CA LEU A 339 9.14 -5.12 12.86
C LEU A 339 9.40 -6.19 11.79
N LEU A 340 8.76 -7.36 11.91
CA LEU A 340 8.83 -8.40 10.89
C LEU A 340 8.34 -7.86 9.53
N LEU A 341 7.19 -7.18 9.53
CA LEU A 341 6.59 -6.56 8.35
C LEU A 341 7.44 -5.39 7.83
N ALA A 342 7.96 -4.54 8.71
CA ALA A 342 8.82 -3.43 8.31
C ALA A 342 10.07 -3.94 7.57
N ASN A 343 10.76 -4.93 8.16
CA ASN A 343 11.91 -5.57 7.53
C ASN A 343 11.54 -6.30 6.24
N TYR A 344 10.35 -6.92 6.17
CA TYR A 344 9.87 -7.53 4.94
C TYR A 344 9.71 -6.50 3.81
N PHE A 345 9.11 -5.34 4.10
CA PHE A 345 8.95 -4.27 3.10
C PHE A 345 10.30 -3.67 2.69
N LEU A 346 11.23 -3.46 3.62
CA LEU A 346 12.60 -3.02 3.32
C LEU A 346 13.30 -3.98 2.36
N ARG A 347 13.24 -5.29 2.63
CA ARG A 347 13.81 -6.33 1.75
C ARG A 347 13.13 -6.41 0.39
N ARG A 348 11.80 -6.26 0.35
CA ARG A 348 11.02 -6.42 -0.88
C ARG A 348 11.16 -5.21 -1.81
N HIS A 349 11.37 -4.02 -1.26
CA HIS A 349 11.31 -2.77 -2.02
C HIS A 349 12.66 -2.06 -2.14
N SER A 350 13.72 -2.50 -1.44
CA SER A 350 15.06 -1.96 -1.66
C SER A 350 15.57 -2.31 -3.06
N PRO A 351 16.12 -1.34 -3.82
CA PRO A 351 16.76 -1.60 -5.11
C PRO A 351 18.12 -2.30 -4.97
N GLY A 352 18.71 -2.31 -3.78
CA GLY A 352 20.00 -2.92 -3.46
C GLY A 352 19.96 -3.69 -2.13
N PRO A 353 21.09 -3.83 -1.43
CA PRO A 353 21.09 -4.33 -0.05
C PRO A 353 20.04 -3.58 0.78
N PRO A 354 19.17 -4.30 1.52
CA PRO A 354 18.13 -3.65 2.29
C PRO A 354 18.74 -2.92 3.48
N PRO A 355 18.42 -1.63 3.71
CA PRO A 355 18.93 -0.93 4.87
C PRO A 355 18.35 -1.54 6.15
N SER A 356 19.11 -1.43 7.23
CA SER A 356 18.68 -1.89 8.55
C SER A 356 17.86 -0.81 9.28
N LEU A 357 17.01 -1.20 10.22
CA LEU A 357 16.32 -0.24 11.09
C LEU A 357 17.19 0.03 12.32
N SER A 358 17.51 1.30 12.58
CA SER A 358 18.15 1.69 13.85
C SER A 358 17.29 1.26 15.05
N SER A 359 17.90 1.07 16.23
CA SER A 359 17.17 0.72 17.46
C SER A 359 16.05 1.73 17.77
N LEU A 360 16.36 3.02 17.67
CA LEU A 360 15.38 4.10 17.85
C LEU A 360 14.23 4.03 16.85
N SER A 361 14.52 3.72 15.58
CA SER A 361 13.49 3.51 14.55
C SER A 361 12.58 2.33 14.89
N GLN A 362 13.15 1.22 15.39
CA GLN A 362 12.36 0.06 15.80
C GLN A 362 11.42 0.40 16.95
N ASP A 363 11.89 1.16 17.94
CA ASP A 363 11.08 1.57 19.08
C ASP A 363 9.96 2.54 18.67
N LEU A 364 10.23 3.49 17.77
CA LEU A 364 9.20 4.35 17.19
C LEU A 364 8.12 3.55 16.45
N LEU A 365 8.52 2.57 15.64
CA LEU A 365 7.56 1.71 14.94
C LEU A 365 6.69 0.90 15.91
N ARG A 366 7.24 0.45 17.05
CA ARG A 366 6.48 -0.27 18.09
C ARG A 366 5.50 0.62 18.84
N GLN A 367 5.88 1.88 19.12
CA GLN A 367 5.07 2.82 19.89
C GLN A 367 3.89 3.40 19.09
N HIS A 368 4.00 3.42 17.76
CA HIS A 368 2.95 3.93 16.90
C HIS A 368 1.67 3.05 16.94
N ARG A 369 0.50 3.69 16.89
CA ARG A 369 -0.81 2.98 17.00
C ARG A 369 -1.26 2.30 15.72
N TRP A 370 -0.71 2.69 14.58
CA TRP A 370 -1.01 2.16 13.24
C TRP A 370 -2.50 2.19 12.86
N PRO A 371 -3.16 3.37 12.84
CA PRO A 371 -4.55 3.51 12.40
C PRO A 371 -4.82 2.97 10.98
N GLY A 372 -3.84 3.08 10.06
CA GLY A 372 -3.92 2.51 8.70
C GLY A 372 -3.31 1.11 8.59
N ASN A 373 -2.98 0.47 9.71
CA ASN A 373 -2.49 -0.90 9.81
C ASN A 373 -1.29 -1.17 8.87
N VAL A 374 -1.28 -2.30 8.17
CA VAL A 374 -0.18 -2.75 7.31
C VAL A 374 0.00 -1.82 6.10
N ARG A 375 -1.08 -1.21 5.61
CA ARG A 375 -1.01 -0.25 4.49
C ARG A 375 -0.22 1.00 4.88
N GLU A 376 -0.49 1.55 6.06
CA GLU A 376 0.27 2.68 6.60
C GLU A 376 1.72 2.31 6.85
N LEU A 377 2.00 1.17 7.52
CA LEU A 377 3.36 0.70 7.74
C LEU A 377 4.16 0.57 6.43
N ARG A 378 3.54 0.00 5.38
CA ARG A 378 4.15 -0.10 4.07
C ARG A 378 4.50 1.29 3.51
N ASN A 379 3.60 2.25 3.61
CA ASN A 379 3.83 3.61 3.11
C ASN A 379 4.94 4.34 3.88
N VAL A 380 4.98 4.19 5.21
CA VAL A 380 6.05 4.75 6.06
C VAL A 380 7.40 4.16 5.65
N VAL A 381 7.49 2.84 5.50
CA VAL A 381 8.73 2.16 5.10
C VAL A 381 9.18 2.54 3.68
N LEU A 382 8.24 2.65 2.74
CA LEU A 382 8.56 3.07 1.37
C LEU A 382 9.08 4.51 1.32
N ARG A 383 8.46 5.43 2.08
CA ARG A 383 8.97 6.81 2.20
C ARG A 383 10.37 6.84 2.81
N ALA A 384 10.59 6.05 3.86
CA ALA A 384 11.90 5.91 4.48
C ALA A 384 12.95 5.41 3.48
N LEU A 385 12.62 4.45 2.61
CA LEU A 385 13.53 4.00 1.55
C LEU A 385 13.87 5.07 0.51
N ILE A 386 12.96 6.01 0.26
CA ILE A 386 13.20 7.13 -0.67
C ILE A 386 14.11 8.18 -0.05
N GLN A 387 14.00 8.40 1.27
CA GLN A 387 14.76 9.39 2.01
C GLN A 387 16.12 8.89 2.49
N CYS A 388 16.23 7.59 2.72
CA CYS A 388 17.43 6.96 3.26
C CYS A 388 18.47 6.77 2.15
N GLU A 389 19.46 7.66 2.10
CA GLU A 389 20.65 7.51 1.25
C GLU A 389 21.71 6.58 1.90
N GLU A 390 21.54 6.26 3.19
CA GLU A 390 22.46 5.45 4.01
C GLU A 390 22.01 3.97 4.13
N GLU A 391 22.86 3.12 4.72
CA GLU A 391 22.56 1.70 5.02
C GLU A 391 21.63 1.50 6.24
N THR A 392 21.27 2.58 6.95
CA THR A 392 20.46 2.51 8.17
C THR A 392 19.33 3.55 8.16
N VAL A 393 18.10 3.06 8.29
CA VAL A 393 16.91 3.89 8.46
C VAL A 393 16.86 4.43 9.89
N ARG A 394 17.03 5.75 10.02
CA ARG A 394 16.95 6.51 11.28
C ARG A 394 15.55 7.08 11.52
N PRO A 395 15.23 7.54 12.75
CA PRO A 395 13.95 8.15 13.09
C PRO A 395 13.49 9.26 12.13
N GLU A 396 14.43 10.10 11.68
CA GLU A 396 14.17 11.21 10.76
C GLU A 396 13.66 10.79 9.37
N HIS A 397 13.91 9.54 8.96
CA HIS A 397 13.40 9.00 7.71
C HIS A 397 11.97 8.43 7.84
N LEU A 398 11.44 8.32 9.06
CA LEU A 398 10.12 7.74 9.32
C LEU A 398 9.04 8.84 9.38
N GLU A 399 8.39 9.08 8.25
CA GLU A 399 7.25 10.00 8.19
C GLU A 399 5.93 9.31 8.52
N PHE A 400 5.42 9.56 9.73
CA PHE A 400 4.08 9.17 10.15
C PHE A 400 3.06 10.23 9.72
N ASP A 401 1.98 9.83 9.05
CA ASP A 401 0.97 10.80 8.60
C ASP A 401 0.15 11.32 9.81
N PRO A 402 0.10 12.64 10.06
CA PRO A 402 -0.73 13.19 11.14
C PRO A 402 -2.25 13.10 10.85
N ASP A 403 -2.64 12.90 9.58
CA ASP A 403 -4.03 12.97 9.12
C ASP A 403 -4.78 11.62 9.04
N THR A 404 -4.16 10.49 9.40
CA THR A 404 -4.90 9.22 9.58
C THR A 404 -5.86 9.26 10.78
N LEU A 405 -5.87 10.36 11.56
CA LEU A 405 -6.84 10.67 12.61
C LEU A 405 -8.15 11.32 12.10
N ARG A 406 -8.27 11.69 10.81
CA ARG A 406 -9.44 12.44 10.28
C ARG A 406 -10.32 11.69 9.29
N VAL A 407 -9.96 10.48 8.85
CA VAL A 407 -10.77 9.69 7.89
C VAL A 407 -11.62 8.63 8.60
N VAL A 408 -12.32 9.05 9.65
CA VAL A 408 -13.57 8.38 10.09
C VAL A 408 -14.67 9.41 9.87
N GLY A 409 -15.16 9.46 8.63
CA GLY A 409 -16.30 10.29 8.24
C GLY A 409 -17.60 9.75 8.81
N LEU A 410 -17.79 9.90 10.12
CA LEU A 410 -19.10 10.04 10.71
C LEU A 410 -19.40 11.53 10.75
N SER A 411 -20.35 11.96 9.93
CA SER A 411 -21.00 13.26 10.06
C SER A 411 -21.66 13.33 11.44
N VAL A 412 -20.95 13.89 12.42
CA VAL A 412 -21.56 14.41 13.64
C VAL A 412 -21.48 15.92 13.55
N ASN A 413 -22.64 16.49 13.25
CA ASN A 413 -22.90 17.90 13.31
C ASN A 413 -22.92 18.30 14.79
N THR A 414 -21.76 18.59 15.37
CA THR A 414 -21.66 19.25 16.69
C THR A 414 -20.68 20.40 16.58
N ARG A 415 -21.26 21.60 16.47
CA ARG A 415 -20.61 22.87 16.75
C ARG A 415 -20.08 22.80 18.19
N HIS A 416 -18.85 23.28 18.40
CA HIS A 416 -18.09 23.33 19.66
C HIS A 416 -17.42 22.03 20.09
N SER A 417 -16.09 21.96 19.94
CA SER A 417 -15.14 21.61 21.02
C SER A 417 -13.67 21.62 20.55
N VAL A 418 -12.93 22.58 21.14
CA VAL A 418 -11.51 22.61 21.56
C VAL A 418 -10.41 22.13 20.58
N PRO A 419 -9.46 23.00 20.17
CA PRO A 419 -8.27 22.58 19.44
C PRO A 419 -7.29 21.81 20.36
N PRO A 420 -6.51 20.84 19.84
CA PRO A 420 -5.49 20.15 20.62
C PRO A 420 -4.47 21.17 21.15
N ALA A 421 -4.16 21.08 22.44
CA ALA A 421 -3.30 22.03 23.12
C ALA A 421 -1.92 22.10 22.45
N ARG A 422 -1.62 23.26 21.86
CA ARG A 422 -0.23 23.63 21.53
C ARG A 422 0.58 23.60 22.83
N PRO A 423 1.83 23.11 22.83
CA PRO A 423 2.67 23.19 24.02
C PRO A 423 2.69 24.65 24.48
N THR A 424 2.31 24.87 25.74
CA THR A 424 2.28 26.22 26.31
C THR A 424 3.70 26.75 26.43
N ASP A 425 3.85 28.07 26.40
CA ASP A 425 5.15 28.72 26.60
C ASP A 425 5.78 28.33 27.95
N ALA A 426 4.98 27.94 28.94
CA ALA A 426 5.43 27.36 30.20
C ALA A 426 6.12 25.99 30.03
N THR A 427 5.54 25.07 29.25
CA THR A 427 6.15 23.75 28.98
C THR A 427 7.43 23.86 28.15
N LEU A 428 7.43 24.74 27.14
CA LEU A 428 8.61 25.02 26.34
C LEU A 428 9.72 25.68 27.16
N ARG A 429 9.36 26.57 28.09
CA ARG A 429 10.33 27.21 29.00
C ARG A 429 10.96 26.21 29.97
N ALA A 430 10.18 25.29 30.53
CA ALA A 430 10.71 24.27 31.44
C ALA A 430 11.72 23.33 30.74
N GLU A 431 11.39 22.88 29.53
CA GLU A 431 12.27 22.02 28.73
C GLU A 431 13.58 22.74 28.32
N LEU A 432 13.47 24.01 27.92
CA LEU A 432 14.63 24.81 27.55
C LEU A 432 15.55 25.09 28.75
N VAL A 433 14.98 25.39 29.92
CA VAL A 433 15.75 25.64 31.16
C VAL A 433 16.43 24.36 31.64
N GLU A 434 15.77 23.22 31.57
CA GLU A 434 16.36 21.94 31.97
C GLU A 434 17.50 21.52 31.04
N SER A 435 17.33 21.64 29.72
CA SER A 435 18.41 21.33 28.78
C SER A 435 19.60 22.30 28.91
N LEU A 436 19.34 23.60 29.18
CA LEU A 436 20.41 24.57 29.48
C LEU A 436 21.14 24.23 30.80
N ARG A 437 20.45 23.72 31.82
CA ARG A 437 21.04 23.28 33.09
C ARG A 437 21.91 22.03 32.91
N LEU A 438 21.40 21.01 32.20
CA LEU A 438 22.13 19.78 31.88
C LEU A 438 23.36 20.04 30.99
N CYS A 439 23.30 21.09 30.18
CA CYS A 439 24.41 21.53 29.35
C CYS A 439 25.31 22.60 30.00
N GLN A 440 25.16 22.88 31.29
CA GLN A 440 25.94 23.87 32.04
C GLN A 440 26.01 25.25 31.34
N GLY A 441 24.90 25.68 30.73
CA GLY A 441 24.82 26.95 30.01
C GLY A 441 25.44 26.93 28.60
N ASN A 442 25.99 25.80 28.14
CA ASN A 442 26.52 25.70 26.77
C ASN A 442 25.39 25.61 25.74
N ARG A 443 25.00 26.77 25.21
CA ARG A 443 23.89 26.95 24.24
C ARG A 443 24.07 26.12 22.96
N SER A 444 25.31 25.95 22.50
CA SER A 444 25.59 25.13 21.30
C SER A 444 25.43 23.63 21.56
N ARG A 445 25.62 23.19 22.80
CA ARG A 445 25.37 21.82 23.24
C ARG A 445 23.87 21.60 23.51
N ALA A 446 23.22 22.55 24.16
CA ALA A 446 21.77 22.53 24.40
C ALA A 446 20.95 22.53 23.09
N ALA A 447 21.36 23.29 22.06
CA ALA A 447 20.72 23.24 20.75
C ALA A 447 20.84 21.86 20.07
N ARG A 448 22.00 21.21 20.22
CA ARG A 448 22.23 19.84 19.71
C ARG A 448 21.45 18.79 20.48
N ASP A 449 21.35 18.95 21.80
CA ASP A 449 20.58 18.10 22.71
C ASP A 449 19.07 18.19 22.43
N LEU A 450 18.58 19.41 22.15
CA LEU A 450 17.19 19.69 21.79
C LEU A 450 16.86 19.45 20.30
N GLY A 451 17.84 19.03 19.49
CA GLY A 451 17.63 18.75 18.06
C GLY A 451 17.19 19.97 17.22
N ILE A 452 17.51 21.18 17.66
CA ILE A 452 17.14 22.43 16.96
C ILE A 452 18.38 23.21 16.50
N SER A 453 18.23 24.02 15.45
CA SER A 453 19.32 24.91 15.04
C SER A 453 19.65 25.94 16.13
N ARG A 454 20.89 26.42 16.18
CA ARG A 454 21.29 27.47 17.15
C ARG A 454 20.41 28.72 17.01
N SER A 455 20.09 29.12 15.78
CA SER A 455 19.19 30.25 15.51
C SER A 455 17.78 30.05 16.08
N THR A 456 17.26 28.82 16.02
CA THR A 456 15.95 28.46 16.59
C THR A 456 15.99 28.45 18.12
N LEU A 457 17.08 27.97 18.72
CA LEU A 457 17.29 28.05 20.17
C LEU A 457 17.31 29.51 20.63
N TYR A 458 18.08 30.38 19.96
CA TYR A 458 18.16 31.81 20.29
C TYR A 458 16.80 32.51 20.19
N ALA A 459 16.06 32.30 19.09
CA ALA A 459 14.73 32.85 18.92
C ALA A 459 13.74 32.36 19.99
N ARG A 460 13.85 31.09 20.43
CA ARG A 460 13.03 30.54 21.53
C ARG A 460 13.42 31.11 22.89
N MET A 461 14.71 31.31 23.16
CA MET A 461 15.21 31.95 24.38
C MET A 461 14.74 33.40 24.47
N GLU A 462 14.81 34.17 23.38
CA GLU A 462 14.40 35.56 23.31
C GLU A 462 12.88 35.70 23.50
N ARG A 463 12.10 34.91 22.75
CA ARG A 463 10.62 34.88 22.86
C ARG A 463 10.14 34.53 24.26
N LEU A 464 10.89 33.71 24.99
CA LEU A 464 10.55 33.27 26.35
C LEU A 464 11.21 34.13 27.44
N GLY A 465 11.96 35.19 27.10
CA GLY A 465 12.61 36.09 28.06
C GLY A 465 13.74 35.43 28.86
N LEU A 466 14.64 34.70 28.18
CA LEU A 466 15.77 33.96 28.77
C LEU A 466 17.16 34.51 28.36
N ALA A 467 17.27 35.77 27.93
CA ALA A 467 18.53 36.43 27.55
C ALA A 467 18.85 37.60 28.52
N CYS A 468 20.08 37.97 28.91
CA CYS A 468 21.45 37.46 28.75
C CYS A 468 22.35 38.16 29.81
N GLU A 469 23.35 37.48 30.37
CA GLU A 469 24.60 38.11 30.83
C GLU A 469 25.77 37.44 30.10
N GLY A 470 26.60 38.24 29.41
CA GLY A 470 27.93 37.88 28.90
C GLY A 470 28.02 37.30 27.47
N ASP A 471 28.24 38.15 26.45
CA ASP A 471 29.52 38.33 25.71
C ASP A 471 29.27 39.08 24.37
N PRO A 472 30.21 39.93 23.89
CA PRO A 472 29.94 41.04 22.97
C PRO A 472 30.11 40.62 21.51
N GLY A 473 29.35 41.30 20.64
CA GLY A 473 29.58 41.29 19.20
C GLY A 473 28.40 40.72 18.43
N ILE A 474 27.48 41.61 18.07
CA ILE A 474 26.92 41.83 16.73
C ILE A 474 26.07 43.12 16.81
N PRO A 475 26.13 44.05 15.83
CA PRO A 475 25.48 45.36 15.94
C PRO A 475 23.96 45.23 15.86
N HIS A 476 23.26 45.87 16.80
CA HIS A 476 21.80 46.04 16.75
C HIS A 476 21.43 47.04 15.64
N SER A 477 20.60 46.61 14.68
CA SER A 477 19.76 47.55 13.91
C SER A 477 18.56 47.96 14.79
N PRO A 478 18.19 49.24 14.85
CA PRO A 478 17.10 49.69 15.71
C PRO A 478 15.74 49.25 15.16
N PRO A 479 14.74 48.98 16.03
CA PRO A 479 13.39 48.66 15.61
C PRO A 479 12.68 49.91 15.05
N ALA A 480 11.82 49.70 14.06
CA ALA A 480 10.98 50.73 13.45
C ALA A 480 9.93 51.26 14.45
N ASP A 481 9.80 52.59 14.49
CA ASP A 481 8.82 53.32 15.28
C ASP A 481 7.38 52.92 14.95
N PRO A 482 6.51 52.67 15.94
CA PRO A 482 5.11 52.35 15.73
C PRO A 482 4.22 53.60 15.91
N ASP A 483 4.64 54.76 15.41
CA ASP A 483 3.79 55.96 15.35
C ASP A 483 4.20 56.88 14.19
N SER A 484 3.63 56.63 13.02
CA SER A 484 3.47 57.67 11.99
C SER A 484 2.15 57.42 11.25
N ARG A 485 1.28 58.43 11.34
CA ARG A 485 -0.08 58.53 10.80
C ARG A 485 -0.23 58.19 9.33
#